data_AF-A0A938T952-F1
#
_entry.id   AF-A0A938T952-F1
#
_cell.length_a   1.000
_cell.length_b   1.000
_cell.length_c   1.000
_cell.angle_alpha   90.00
_cell.angle_beta   90.00
_cell.angle_gamma   90.00
#
_symmetry.space_group_name_H-M   'P 1'
#
loop_
_entity.id
_entity.type
_entity.pdbx_description
1 polymer ?
#
loop_
_entity_poly.entity_id
_entity_poly.type
_entity_poly.pdbx_seq_one_letter_code
_entity_poly.pdbx_strand_id
1 'polypeptide(L)'
;MAISAADKLTCSECHREVREEDQFCPNCGSLFEANHRCSDHADRVAEGACIICCVPYCSQCGGWVNKLFLCANHAGYEIYEGMVRVYGVSDEVNAQFVRRCLNQSGLHPMIFARKANPISGGGPDYTLFRASGEYDGHIINEIKVMVPCQEVLKAERVLQDLELKM
;
A
#
# COMPACT_ATOMS: atom_id res chain seq x y z
N MET A 1 23.31 21.63 27.86
CA MET A 1 22.32 21.82 26.78
C MET A 1 22.85 21.03 25.59
N ALA A 2 22.27 19.93 25.11
CA ALA A 2 20.86 19.78 24.72
C ALA A 2 20.31 18.36 24.90
N ILE A 3 19.06 18.35 25.36
CA ILE A 3 17.94 17.37 25.31
C ILE A 3 17.67 17.01 23.83
N SER A 4 17.20 15.84 23.38
CA SER A 4 16.87 14.55 24.01
C SER A 4 16.63 13.50 22.92
N ALA A 5 16.66 12.24 23.33
CA ALA A 5 16.12 11.10 22.58
C ALA A 5 14.68 11.39 22.12
N ALA A 6 14.38 11.07 20.86
CA ALA A 6 13.04 11.14 20.30
C ALA A 6 12.10 10.24 21.14
N ASP A 7 11.15 10.84 21.85
CA ASP A 7 10.08 10.12 22.52
C ASP A 7 9.24 9.41 21.44
N LYS A 8 9.27 8.07 21.49
CA LYS A 8 8.52 7.23 20.57
C LYS A 8 7.07 7.18 21.05
N LEU A 9 6.21 8.02 20.48
CA LEU A 9 4.77 7.92 20.70
C LEU A 9 4.23 6.66 20.01
N THR A 10 3.22 6.05 20.62
CA THR A 10 2.53 4.88 20.05
C THR A 10 1.08 5.24 19.76
N CYS A 11 0.60 4.84 18.59
CA CYS A 11 -0.79 5.07 18.22
C CYS A 11 -1.73 4.26 19.14
N SER A 12 -2.78 4.90 19.67
CA SER A 12 -3.77 4.23 20.51
C SER A 12 -4.55 3.14 19.78
N GLU A 13 -4.75 3.28 18.46
CA GLU A 13 -5.57 2.38 17.66
C GLU A 13 -4.80 1.17 17.12
N CYS A 14 -3.58 1.39 16.61
CA CYS A 14 -2.79 0.31 15.99
C CYS A 14 -1.54 -0.09 16.78
N HIS A 15 -1.25 0.59 17.89
CA HIS A 15 -0.10 0.33 18.78
C HIS A 15 1.27 0.35 18.11
N ARG A 16 1.39 0.99 16.94
CA ARG A 16 2.67 1.16 16.23
C ARG A 16 3.30 2.49 16.59
N GLU A 17 4.61 2.56 16.46
CA GLU A 17 5.39 3.78 16.67
C GLU A 17 4.98 4.85 15.65
N VAL A 18 4.81 6.08 16.14
CA VAL A 18 4.47 7.28 15.38
C VAL A 18 5.31 8.44 15.86
N ARG A 19 5.52 9.44 14.99
CA ARG A 19 6.31 10.62 15.33
C ARG A 19 5.40 11.65 15.98
N GLU A 20 5.94 12.45 16.90
CA GLU A 20 5.16 13.48 17.60
C GLU A 20 4.66 14.60 16.68
N GLU A 21 5.32 14.78 15.55
CA GLU A 21 4.97 15.79 14.54
C GLU A 21 3.88 15.32 13.56
N ASP A 22 3.54 14.03 13.57
CA ASP A 22 2.53 13.48 12.68
C ASP A 22 1.13 13.90 13.17
N GLN A 23 0.29 14.44 12.29
CA GLN A 23 -1.11 14.81 12.61
C GLN A 23 -2.05 13.60 12.60
N PHE A 24 -1.62 12.51 11.96
CA PHE A 24 -2.36 11.27 11.82
C PHE A 24 -1.40 10.09 11.83
N CYS A 25 -1.89 8.90 12.17
CA CYS A 25 -1.08 7.70 12.17
C CYS A 25 -0.82 7.22 10.74
N PRO A 26 0.43 7.19 10.26
CA PRO A 26 0.76 6.69 8.92
C PRO A 26 0.46 5.19 8.74
N ASN A 27 0.30 4.44 9.83
CA ASN A 27 0.12 2.99 9.81
C ASN A 27 -1.34 2.54 9.72
N CYS A 28 -2.29 3.34 10.20
CA CYS A 28 -3.70 2.98 10.25
C CYS A 28 -4.65 4.10 9.79
N GLY A 29 -4.18 5.34 9.72
CA GLY A 29 -4.99 6.47 9.29
C GLY A 29 -5.79 7.16 10.39
N SER A 30 -5.62 6.76 11.66
CA SER A 30 -6.26 7.43 12.80
C SER A 30 -5.75 8.87 12.93
N LEU A 31 -6.64 9.84 13.13
CA LEU A 31 -6.26 11.22 13.41
C LEU A 31 -5.90 11.36 14.90
N PHE A 32 -4.85 12.12 15.23
CA PHE A 32 -4.52 12.41 16.62
C PHE A 32 -5.26 13.65 17.13
N GLU A 33 -5.60 14.58 16.24
CA GLU A 33 -6.41 15.75 16.53
C GLU A 33 -7.79 15.64 15.86
N ALA A 34 -8.85 16.00 16.60
CA ALA A 34 -10.24 15.85 16.14
C ALA A 34 -10.72 16.96 15.18
N ASN A 35 -9.87 17.94 14.83
CA ASN A 35 -10.28 19.15 14.10
C ASN A 35 -9.91 19.16 12.61
N HIS A 36 -9.44 18.04 12.06
CA HIS A 36 -9.18 17.97 10.63
C HIS A 36 -10.50 17.99 9.83
N ARG A 37 -10.50 18.70 8.71
CA ARG A 37 -11.63 18.77 7.80
C ARG A 37 -11.41 17.78 6.65
N CYS A 38 -12.51 17.26 6.12
CA CYS A 38 -12.45 16.42 4.93
C CYS A 38 -11.92 17.21 3.74
N SER A 39 -10.98 16.64 2.99
CA SER A 39 -10.39 17.29 1.80
C SER A 39 -11.44 17.62 0.73
N ASP A 40 -12.45 16.75 0.55
CA ASP A 40 -13.50 16.98 -0.46
C ASP A 40 -14.67 17.83 0.06
N HIS A 41 -14.82 17.95 1.38
CA HIS A 41 -15.98 18.58 2.01
C HIS A 41 -15.53 19.47 3.18
N ALA A 42 -15.36 20.76 2.93
CA ALA A 42 -14.88 21.72 3.93
C ALA A 42 -15.82 21.89 5.13
N ASP A 43 -17.09 21.49 4.99
CA ASP A 43 -18.12 21.62 6.03
C ASP A 43 -18.18 20.39 6.96
N ARG A 44 -17.36 19.36 6.72
CA ARG A 44 -17.39 18.10 7.46
C ARG A 44 -16.07 17.81 8.15
N VAL A 45 -16.17 17.28 9.36
CA VAL A 45 -15.03 16.79 10.13
C VAL A 45 -14.56 15.48 9.50
N ALA A 46 -13.24 15.31 9.41
CA ALA A 46 -12.63 14.08 8.97
C ALA A 46 -12.69 13.02 10.07
N GLU A 47 -12.97 11.79 9.68
CA GLU A 47 -12.96 10.65 10.60
C GLU A 47 -11.59 9.97 10.64
N GLY A 48 -10.88 9.98 9.51
CA GLY A 48 -9.57 9.39 9.36
C GLY A 48 -8.80 10.02 8.20
N ALA A 49 -7.51 9.72 8.11
CA ALA A 49 -6.66 10.02 6.99
C ALA A 49 -6.41 8.78 6.15
N CYS A 50 -6.56 8.89 4.83
CA CYS A 50 -6.21 7.78 3.94
C CYS A 50 -4.71 7.52 4.03
N ILE A 51 -4.31 6.31 4.40
CA ILE A 51 -2.89 5.94 4.56
C ILE A 51 -2.07 5.99 3.26
N ILE A 52 -2.74 6.03 2.10
CA ILE A 52 -2.11 6.14 0.78
C ILE A 52 -1.98 7.60 0.35
N CYS A 53 -3.07 8.37 0.43
CA CYS A 53 -3.04 9.80 0.08
C CYS A 53 -2.31 10.65 1.12
N CYS A 54 -2.27 10.20 2.38
CA CYS A 54 -1.90 11.00 3.54
C CYS A 54 -2.81 12.24 3.72
N VAL A 55 -4.10 12.09 3.41
CA VAL A 55 -5.11 13.18 3.39
C VAL A 55 -6.33 12.80 4.23
N PRO A 56 -6.87 13.73 5.05
CA PRO A 56 -8.07 13.51 5.86
C PRO A 56 -9.37 13.46 5.04
N TYR A 57 -10.25 12.49 5.35
CA TYR A 57 -11.57 12.33 4.75
C TYR A 57 -12.66 12.07 5.80
N CYS A 58 -13.89 12.49 5.48
CA CYS A 58 -15.08 12.16 6.28
C CYS A 58 -15.57 10.73 5.98
N SER A 59 -16.50 10.25 6.82
CA SER A 59 -17.16 8.94 6.71
C SER A 59 -17.84 8.64 5.37
N GLN A 60 -18.11 9.66 4.55
CA GLN A 60 -18.68 9.49 3.21
C GLN A 60 -17.61 9.38 2.11
N CYS A 61 -16.44 9.97 2.30
CA CYS A 61 -15.36 9.98 1.30
C CYS A 61 -14.33 8.87 1.56
N GLY A 62 -14.29 8.32 2.77
CA GLY A 62 -13.43 7.23 3.15
C GLY A 62 -14.04 6.40 4.27
N GLY A 63 -13.41 5.29 4.56
CA GLY A 63 -13.86 4.37 5.59
C GLY A 63 -12.78 3.39 6.02
N TRP A 64 -13.10 2.66 7.09
CA TRP A 64 -12.22 1.65 7.67
C TRP A 64 -12.34 0.32 6.93
N VAL A 65 -11.24 -0.11 6.31
CA VAL A 65 -11.11 -1.41 5.64
C VAL A 65 -9.92 -2.13 6.26
N ASN A 66 -10.12 -3.33 6.83
CA ASN A 66 -9.06 -4.11 7.48
C ASN A 66 -8.24 -3.33 8.53
N LYS A 67 -8.91 -2.50 9.35
CA LYS A 67 -8.30 -1.60 10.36
C LYS A 67 -7.42 -0.47 9.79
N LEU A 68 -7.54 -0.21 8.49
CA LEU A 68 -6.88 0.87 7.79
C LEU A 68 -7.94 1.84 7.28
N PHE A 69 -7.73 3.13 7.46
CA PHE A 69 -8.60 4.13 6.87
C PHE A 69 -8.16 4.42 5.43
N LEU A 70 -9.07 4.27 4.47
CA LEU A 70 -8.84 4.46 3.04
C LEU A 70 -9.94 5.35 2.45
N CYS A 71 -9.59 6.20 1.48
CA CYS A 71 -10.59 6.92 0.69
C CYS A 71 -11.23 6.01 -0.35
N ALA A 72 -12.35 6.43 -0.94
CA ALA A 72 -13.09 5.66 -1.94
C ALA A 72 -12.21 5.20 -3.11
N ASN A 73 -11.25 6.02 -3.55
CA ASN A 73 -10.33 5.67 -4.64
C ASN A 73 -9.36 4.54 -4.27
N HIS A 74 -9.00 4.43 -2.98
CA HIS A 74 -8.01 3.48 -2.50
C HIS A 74 -8.61 2.27 -1.79
N ALA A 75 -9.93 2.23 -1.61
CA ALA A 75 -10.62 1.17 -0.88
C ALA A 75 -10.45 -0.22 -1.54
N GLY A 76 -10.22 -0.27 -2.86
CA GLY A 76 -10.03 -1.51 -3.62
C GLY A 76 -8.58 -2.02 -3.68
N TYR A 77 -7.62 -1.32 -3.07
CA TYR A 77 -6.22 -1.73 -3.16
C TYR A 77 -5.92 -2.96 -2.30
N GLU A 78 -5.08 -3.84 -2.83
CA GLU A 78 -4.54 -4.96 -2.06
C GLU A 78 -3.40 -4.48 -1.15
N ILE A 79 -3.66 -4.43 0.16
CA ILE A 79 -2.71 -3.98 1.18
C ILE A 79 -2.35 -5.14 2.11
N TYR A 80 -1.06 -5.42 2.24
CA TYR A 80 -0.50 -6.40 3.18
C TYR A 80 0.58 -5.72 4.04
N GLU A 81 0.36 -5.69 5.36
CA GLU A 81 1.33 -5.16 6.34
C GLU A 81 1.85 -3.73 6.04
N GLY A 82 1.05 -2.87 5.40
CA GLY A 82 1.45 -1.51 5.02
C GLY A 82 2.16 -1.41 3.66
N MET A 83 2.18 -2.51 2.91
CA MET A 83 2.65 -2.59 1.53
C MET A 83 1.45 -2.78 0.61
N VAL A 84 1.46 -2.11 -0.53
CA VAL A 84 0.35 -2.03 -1.48
C VAL A 84 0.79 -2.59 -2.83
N ARG A 85 -0.02 -3.47 -3.44
CA ARG A 85 0.21 -3.97 -4.81
C ARG A 85 0.07 -2.82 -5.81
N VAL A 86 1.12 -2.55 -6.57
CA VAL A 86 1.13 -1.55 -7.65
C VAL A 86 1.26 -2.16 -9.04
N TYR A 87 1.79 -3.39 -9.13
CA TYR A 87 1.94 -4.09 -10.39
C TYR A 87 1.90 -5.60 -10.15
N GLY A 88 1.32 -6.35 -11.08
CA GLY A 88 1.19 -7.80 -10.98
C GLY A 88 1.48 -8.47 -12.31
N VAL A 89 2.38 -9.47 -12.28
CA VAL A 89 2.80 -10.22 -13.47
C VAL A 89 3.09 -11.67 -13.12
N SER A 90 3.03 -12.55 -14.12
CA SER A 90 3.45 -13.95 -13.97
C SER A 90 4.94 -14.18 -14.23
N ASP A 91 5.64 -13.21 -14.83
CA ASP A 91 7.05 -13.32 -15.21
C ASP A 91 7.98 -12.66 -14.16
N GLU A 92 8.94 -13.43 -13.67
CA GLU A 92 9.89 -13.00 -12.66
C GLU A 92 10.86 -11.94 -13.21
N VAL A 93 11.25 -12.03 -14.49
CA VAL A 93 12.15 -11.03 -15.11
C VAL A 93 11.47 -9.67 -15.17
N ASN A 94 10.23 -9.62 -15.63
CA ASN A 94 9.44 -8.39 -15.63
C ASN A 94 9.20 -7.85 -14.22
N ALA A 95 8.87 -8.70 -13.24
CA ALA A 95 8.71 -8.24 -11.85
C ALA A 95 10.00 -7.61 -11.30
N GLN A 96 11.16 -8.23 -11.59
CA GLN A 96 12.47 -7.72 -11.19
C GLN A 96 12.84 -6.42 -11.92
N PHE A 97 12.48 -6.29 -13.19
CA PHE A 97 12.66 -5.07 -13.98
C PHE A 97 11.87 -3.92 -13.35
N VAL A 98 10.58 -4.10 -13.08
CA VAL A 98 9.73 -3.09 -12.45
C VAL A 98 10.25 -2.71 -11.06
N ARG A 99 10.62 -3.71 -10.25
CA ARG A 99 11.25 -3.47 -8.94
C ARG A 99 12.53 -2.62 -9.08
N ARG A 100 13.36 -2.85 -10.11
CA ARG A 100 14.56 -2.06 -10.35
C ARG A 100 14.24 -0.62 -10.74
N CYS A 101 13.26 -0.40 -11.63
CA CYS A 101 12.84 0.94 -12.03
C CYS A 101 12.30 1.76 -10.84
N LEU A 102 11.48 1.14 -9.99
CA LEU A 102 10.95 1.77 -8.78
C LEU A 102 12.07 2.09 -7.77
N ASN A 103 13.02 1.16 -7.54
CA ASN A 103 14.19 1.42 -6.69
C ASN A 103 15.05 2.58 -7.21
N GLN A 104 15.30 2.64 -8.52
CA GLN A 104 16.06 3.73 -9.15
C GLN A 104 15.38 5.09 -8.99
N SER A 105 14.06 5.09 -8.87
CA SER A 105 13.25 6.29 -8.59
C SER A 105 13.24 6.70 -7.11
N GLY A 106 14.01 5.99 -6.27
CA GLY A 106 14.14 6.22 -4.83
C GLY A 106 12.93 5.72 -4.04
N LEU A 107 12.22 4.71 -4.54
CA LEU A 107 11.13 4.02 -3.84
C LEU A 107 11.65 2.71 -3.22
N HIS A 108 10.86 2.10 -2.35
CA HIS A 108 11.21 0.87 -1.63
C HIS A 108 10.32 -0.32 -2.04
N PRO A 109 10.35 -0.74 -3.32
CA PRO A 109 9.53 -1.84 -3.80
C PRO A 109 10.02 -3.20 -3.28
N MET A 110 9.07 -4.05 -2.92
CA MET A 110 9.29 -5.46 -2.62
C MET A 110 8.55 -6.35 -3.62
N ILE A 111 9.06 -7.57 -3.82
CA ILE A 111 8.35 -8.59 -4.58
C ILE A 111 7.69 -9.54 -3.60
N PHE A 112 6.40 -9.79 -3.81
CA PHE A 112 5.61 -10.76 -3.08
C PHE A 112 5.09 -11.80 -4.06
N ALA A 113 5.52 -13.05 -3.91
CA ALA A 113 5.06 -14.17 -4.71
C ALA A 113 4.64 -15.31 -3.78
N ARG A 114 3.40 -15.78 -3.93
CA ARG A 114 2.94 -17.00 -3.25
C ARG A 114 3.22 -18.19 -4.18
N LYS A 115 4.49 -18.56 -4.37
CA LYS A 115 4.83 -19.81 -5.09
C LYS A 115 4.27 -20.98 -4.28
N ALA A 116 3.43 -21.80 -4.90
CA ALA A 116 2.76 -22.91 -4.24
C ALA A 116 3.73 -24.02 -3.82
N ASN A 117 4.97 -24.06 -4.33
CA ASN A 117 6.00 -25.02 -3.90
C ASN A 117 7.45 -24.49 -4.04
N PRO A 118 8.33 -24.67 -3.04
CA PRO A 118 9.75 -24.31 -3.11
C PRO A 118 10.62 -25.29 -3.94
N ILE A 119 10.04 -26.36 -4.51
CA ILE A 119 10.76 -27.42 -5.24
C ILE A 119 10.75 -27.19 -6.77
N SER A 120 10.05 -26.17 -7.27
CA SER A 120 9.96 -25.87 -8.70
C SER A 120 11.22 -25.18 -9.22
N GLY A 121 12.28 -25.97 -9.44
CA GLY A 121 13.50 -25.54 -10.11
C GLY A 121 13.22 -25.15 -11.57
N GLY A 122 13.17 -23.85 -11.85
CA GLY A 122 13.40 -23.28 -13.19
C GLY A 122 12.36 -23.55 -14.27
N GLY A 123 11.14 -23.98 -13.94
CA GLY A 123 10.01 -24.06 -14.87
C GLY A 123 8.80 -23.27 -14.35
N PRO A 124 7.90 -22.77 -15.23
CA PRO A 124 6.67 -22.15 -14.76
C PRO A 124 5.85 -23.17 -13.96
N ASP A 125 5.29 -22.75 -12.82
CA ASP A 125 4.50 -23.58 -11.92
C ASP A 125 3.22 -24.07 -12.62
N TYR A 126 3.31 -25.17 -13.35
CA TYR A 126 2.14 -25.91 -13.82
C TYR A 126 1.56 -26.64 -12.61
N THR A 127 0.63 -26.00 -11.90
CA THR A 127 -0.27 -26.75 -11.03
C THR A 127 -1.07 -27.71 -11.93
N LEU A 128 -1.04 -29.02 -11.61
CA LEU A 128 -1.75 -30.08 -12.35
C LEU A 128 -3.27 -29.89 -12.34
N PHE A 129 -3.77 -29.02 -11.47
CA PHE A 129 -5.09 -28.45 -11.55
C PHE A 129 -4.98 -27.20 -12.42
N ARG A 130 -5.64 -27.15 -13.59
CA ARG A 130 -5.85 -25.91 -14.32
C ARG A 130 -6.62 -24.94 -13.44
N ALA A 131 -5.90 -24.23 -12.59
CA ALA A 131 -6.33 -22.98 -12.01
C ALA A 131 -6.00 -21.87 -13.02
N SER A 132 -6.31 -22.12 -14.30
CA SER A 132 -6.35 -21.10 -15.35
C SER A 132 -7.73 -20.48 -15.26
N GLY A 133 -7.91 -19.64 -14.25
CA GLY A 133 -9.13 -18.89 -14.05
C GLY A 133 -8.79 -17.62 -13.29
N GLU A 134 -9.17 -16.48 -13.85
CA GLU A 134 -9.34 -15.26 -13.08
C GLU A 134 -10.38 -15.56 -11.99
N TYR A 135 -9.93 -15.64 -10.74
CA TYR A 135 -10.86 -15.57 -9.62
C TYR A 135 -10.81 -14.14 -9.14
N ASP A 136 -11.85 -13.38 -9.43
CA ASP A 136 -12.02 -12.00 -8.96
C ASP A 136 -10.92 -11.03 -9.43
N GLY A 137 -10.42 -11.20 -10.66
CA GLY A 137 -9.38 -10.32 -11.24
C GLY A 137 -7.95 -10.61 -10.77
N HIS A 138 -7.72 -11.67 -10.00
CA HIS A 138 -6.38 -12.09 -9.57
C HIS A 138 -5.85 -13.25 -10.42
N ILE A 139 -4.66 -13.07 -11.00
CA ILE A 139 -3.95 -14.13 -11.71
C ILE A 139 -3.46 -15.16 -10.69
N ILE A 140 -3.78 -16.43 -10.91
CA ILE A 140 -3.29 -17.54 -10.09
C ILE A 140 -1.78 -17.68 -10.35
N ASN A 141 -0.98 -17.66 -9.28
CA ASN A 141 0.49 -17.53 -9.29
C ASN A 141 1.05 -16.17 -9.75
N GLU A 142 0.35 -15.07 -9.47
CA GLU A 142 0.88 -13.72 -9.70
C GLU A 142 2.07 -13.39 -8.79
N ILE A 143 3.13 -12.86 -9.40
CA ILE A 143 4.23 -12.15 -8.74
C ILE A 143 3.82 -10.68 -8.62
N LYS A 144 3.62 -10.24 -7.39
CA LYS A 144 3.17 -8.88 -7.06
C LYS A 144 4.37 -8.02 -6.74
N VAL A 145 4.46 -6.85 -7.38
CA VAL A 145 5.36 -5.78 -6.97
C VAL A 145 4.58 -4.87 -6.04
N MET A 146 5.08 -4.72 -4.83
CA MET A 146 4.43 -3.97 -3.76
C MET A 146 5.32 -2.82 -3.30
N VAL A 147 4.73 -1.71 -2.89
CA VAL A 147 5.44 -0.54 -2.34
C VAL A 147 4.79 -0.09 -1.02
N PRO A 148 5.49 0.63 -0.13
CA PRO A 148 4.88 1.19 1.07
C PRO A 148 3.68 2.08 0.72
N CYS A 149 2.65 2.10 1.58
CA CYS A 149 1.42 2.88 1.33
C CYS A 149 1.67 4.34 0.92
N GLN A 150 2.64 5.02 1.56
CA GLN A 150 2.92 6.43 1.27
C GLN A 150 3.59 6.66 -0.09
N GLU A 151 4.11 5.60 -0.72
CA GLU A 151 4.87 5.66 -1.97
C GLU A 151 4.02 5.33 -3.21
N VAL A 152 2.80 4.81 -3.02
CA VAL A 152 1.92 4.33 -4.09
C VAL A 152 1.70 5.38 -5.17
N LEU A 153 1.34 6.61 -4.78
CA LEU A 153 1.06 7.68 -5.75
C LEU A 153 2.28 8.06 -6.60
N LYS A 154 3.49 7.90 -6.05
CA LYS A 154 4.73 8.13 -6.80
C LYS A 154 5.08 6.92 -7.66
N ALA A 155 4.86 5.71 -7.14
CA ALA A 155 5.05 4.47 -7.89
C ALA A 155 4.15 4.41 -9.14
N GLU A 156 2.87 4.78 -9.02
CA GLU A 156 1.93 4.79 -10.14
C GLU A 156 2.35 5.75 -11.25
N ARG A 157 2.85 6.94 -10.91
CA ARG A 157 3.39 7.88 -11.91
C ARG A 157 4.58 7.29 -12.65
N VAL A 158 5.52 6.67 -11.92
CA VAL A 158 6.68 6.02 -12.54
C VAL A 158 6.25 4.87 -13.45
N LEU A 159 5.21 4.10 -13.08
CA LEU A 159 4.69 3.02 -13.92
C LEU A 159 3.99 3.55 -15.17
N GLN A 160 3.24 4.65 -15.05
CA GLN A 160 2.60 5.33 -16.19
C GLN A 160 3.64 5.84 -17.20
N ASP A 161 4.74 6.43 -16.72
CA ASP A 161 5.85 6.92 -17.56
C ASP A 161 6.55 5.78 -18.33
N LEU A 162 6.48 4.55 -17.80
CA LEU A 162 7.05 3.35 -18.42
C LEU A 162 6.08 2.62 -19.36
N GLU A 163 4.87 3.16 -19.59
CA GLU A 163 3.78 2.55 -20.39
C GLU A 163 3.37 1.15 -19.89
N LEU A 164 3.66 0.81 -18.63
CA LEU A 164 3.30 -0.46 -18.03
C LEU A 164 1.87 -0.38 -17.48
N LYS A 165 0.94 -1.16 -18.05
CA LYS A 165 -0.46 -1.21 -17.59
C LYS A 165 -0.55 -1.90 -16.23
N MET A 166 -1.25 -1.25 -15.29
CA MET A 166 -1.56 -1.74 -13.94
C MET A 166 -2.54 -2.92 -13.95
#